data_AF-A0A2P5CR90-F1
#
_entry.id   AF-A0A2P5CR90-F1
#
_cell.length_a   1.000
_cell.length_b   1.000
_cell.length_c   1.000
_cell.angle_alpha   90.00
_cell.angle_beta   90.00
_cell.angle_gamma   90.00
#
_symmetry.space_group_name_H-M   'P 1'
#
loop_
_entity.id
_entity.type
_entity.pdbx_description
1 polymer ?
#
loop_
_entity_poly.entity_id
_entity_poly.type
_entity_poly.pdbx_seq_one_letter_code
_entity_poly.pdbx_strand_id
1 'polypeptide(L)'
;MAGGKGSGPGINKFGGTDFSYWRLQINDYLHSKKLHQPLSGKKPEKMEDDDWQLLDRQVLGVIRLTLTKNVAHDVAEAKTTAEMMSILSDMYEKP
;
A
#
# COMPACT_ATOMS: atom_id res chain seq x y z
N MET A 1 -13.62 -3.16 28.25
CA MET A 1 -12.22 -2.81 27.95
C MET A 1 -12.22 -2.01 26.66
N ALA A 2 -11.89 -0.73 26.75
CA ALA A 2 -11.95 0.21 25.63
C ALA A 2 -10.91 -0.19 24.56
N GLY A 3 -11.38 -0.76 23.45
CA GLY A 3 -10.59 -0.89 22.24
C GLY A 3 -10.34 0.51 21.71
N GLY A 4 -9.13 1.03 21.95
CA GLY A 4 -8.74 2.36 21.51
C GLY A 4 -9.06 2.53 20.03
N LYS A 5 -9.88 3.54 19.71
CA LYS A 5 -9.98 4.08 18.36
C LYS A 5 -8.58 4.50 17.95
N GLY A 6 -7.89 3.63 17.21
CA GLY A 6 -6.66 4.00 16.53
C GLY A 6 -7.01 5.11 15.56
N SER A 7 -6.51 6.31 15.84
CA SER A 7 -6.56 7.47 14.95
C SER A 7 -5.63 7.26 13.74
N GLY A 8 -5.81 6.15 13.03
CA GLY A 8 -5.27 5.92 11.71
C GLY A 8 -6.30 6.32 10.66
N PRO A 9 -5.91 6.42 9.38
CA PRO A 9 -6.89 6.47 8.31
C PRO A 9 -7.84 5.28 8.50
N GLY A 10 -9.15 5.47 8.33
CA GLY A 10 -10.19 4.46 8.59
C GLY A 10 -10.15 3.24 7.67
N ILE A 11 -8.96 2.84 7.22
CA ILE A 11 -8.64 1.70 6.37
C ILE A 11 -8.49 0.50 7.30
N ASN A 12 -9.24 -0.56 6.99
CA ASN A 12 -9.12 -1.80 7.72
C ASN A 12 -7.80 -2.49 7.36
N LYS A 13 -7.20 -3.17 8.33
CA LYS A 13 -6.01 -3.97 8.04
C LYS A 13 -6.37 -5.16 7.15
N PHE A 14 -5.62 -5.37 6.08
CA PHE A 14 -5.81 -6.50 5.18
C PHE A 14 -5.18 -7.77 5.74
N GLY A 15 -6.01 -8.79 5.87
CA GLY A 15 -5.65 -10.12 6.37
C GLY A 15 -5.74 -11.24 5.35
N GLY A 16 -5.93 -10.94 4.07
CA GLY A 16 -6.12 -11.94 3.01
C GLY A 16 -7.57 -12.17 2.57
N THR A 17 -8.54 -11.47 3.16
CA THR A 17 -9.96 -11.52 2.78
C THR A 17 -10.39 -10.19 2.16
N ASP A 18 -11.26 -10.25 1.14
CA ASP A 18 -11.81 -9.09 0.41
C ASP A 18 -10.73 -8.15 -0.14
N PHE A 19 -9.75 -8.72 -0.85
CA PHE A 19 -8.64 -7.96 -1.44
C PHE A 19 -9.12 -6.77 -2.28
N SER A 20 -10.14 -6.96 -3.11
CA SER A 20 -10.71 -5.89 -3.94
C SER A 20 -11.23 -4.71 -3.13
N TYR A 21 -11.85 -4.97 -1.97
CA TYR A 21 -12.36 -3.91 -1.10
C TYR A 21 -11.22 -3.19 -0.37
N TRP A 22 -10.24 -3.92 0.17
CA TRP A 22 -9.06 -3.28 0.75
C TRP A 22 -8.29 -2.45 -0.29
N ARG A 23 -8.13 -2.98 -1.51
CA ARG A 23 -7.48 -2.30 -2.64
C ARG A 23 -8.21 -1.00 -2.99
N LEU A 24 -9.54 -1.02 -2.98
CA LEU A 24 -10.36 0.18 -3.15
C LEU A 24 -10.07 1.21 -2.04
N GLN A 25 -10.10 0.79 -0.76
CA GLN A 25 -9.85 1.70 0.36
C GLN A 25 -8.45 2.34 0.33
N ILE A 26 -7.40 1.57 0.04
CA ILE A 26 -6.03 2.11 0.00
C ILE A 26 -5.81 2.99 -1.23
N ASN A 27 -6.40 2.66 -2.38
CA ASN A 27 -6.37 3.51 -3.56
C ASN A 27 -7.02 4.87 -3.28
N ASP A 28 -8.23 4.90 -2.75
CA ASP A 28 -8.95 6.15 -2.43
C ASP A 28 -8.17 6.99 -1.42
N TYR A 29 -7.62 6.34 -0.39
CA TYR A 29 -6.80 7.02 0.60
C TYR A 29 -5.57 7.68 -0.03
N LEU A 30 -4.78 6.93 -0.82
CA LEU A 30 -3.58 7.47 -1.45
C LEU A 30 -3.90 8.61 -2.43
N HIS A 31 -5.01 8.52 -3.17
CA HIS A 31 -5.47 9.62 -4.03
C HIS A 31 -5.85 10.86 -3.22
N SER A 32 -6.61 10.70 -2.13
CA SER A 32 -6.99 11.81 -1.25
C SER A 32 -5.78 12.55 -0.64
N LYS A 33 -4.66 11.83 -0.48
CA LYS A 33 -3.39 12.36 0.05
C LYS A 33 -2.41 12.83 -1.02
N LYS A 34 -2.75 12.70 -2.31
CA LYS A 34 -1.84 12.95 -3.45
C LYS A 34 -0.58 12.06 -3.42
N LEU A 35 -0.70 10.85 -2.85
CA LEU A 35 0.35 9.85 -2.72
C LEU A 35 0.16 8.64 -3.66
N HIS A 36 -0.64 8.78 -4.72
CA HIS A 36 -1.01 7.66 -5.59
C HIS A 36 0.04 7.33 -6.65
N GLN A 37 0.97 8.24 -6.97
CA GLN A 37 1.88 8.09 -8.11
C GLN A 37 2.69 6.77 -8.09
N PRO A 38 3.25 6.31 -6.95
CA PRO A 38 4.02 5.07 -6.91
C PRO A 38 3.23 3.80 -7.23
N LEU A 39 1.89 3.82 -7.14
CA LEU A 39 1.05 2.69 -7.53
C LEU A 39 1.20 2.32 -9.01
N SER A 40 1.55 3.30 -9.86
CA SER A 40 1.77 3.08 -11.29
C SER A 40 3.13 2.43 -11.60
N GLY A 41 4.06 2.45 -10.65
CA GLY A 41 5.45 1.99 -10.83
C GLY A 41 6.30 2.82 -11.79
N LYS A 42 5.76 3.90 -12.36
CA LYS A 42 6.45 4.72 -13.35
C LYS A 42 6.79 6.09 -12.76
N LYS A 43 8.08 6.37 -12.65
CA LYS A 43 8.56 7.71 -12.27
C LYS A 43 8.20 8.72 -13.36
N PRO A 44 7.59 9.87 -13.02
CA PRO A 44 7.41 10.96 -13.98
C PRO A 44 8.76 11.53 -14.46
N GLU A 45 8.89 11.87 -15.74
CA GLU A 45 10.14 12.42 -16.32
C GLU A 45 10.63 13.68 -15.63
N LYS A 46 9.71 14.49 -15.09
CA LYS A 46 10.00 15.77 -14.42
C LYS A 46 10.34 15.64 -12.93
N MET A 47 10.50 14.41 -12.43
CA MET A 47 10.79 14.14 -11.01
C MET A 47 12.21 13.61 -10.84
N GLU A 48 12.92 14.18 -9.87
CA GLU A 48 14.25 13.73 -9.46
C GLU A 48 14.19 12.29 -8.90
N ASP A 49 15.28 11.54 -9.05
CA ASP A 49 15.34 10.15 -8.58
C ASP A 49 15.19 10.03 -7.06
N ASP A 50 15.83 10.92 -6.30
CA ASP A 50 15.77 10.91 -4.84
C ASP A 50 14.36 11.23 -4.32
N ASP A 51 13.68 12.19 -4.94
CA ASP A 51 12.29 12.54 -4.62
C ASP A 51 11.34 11.38 -4.92
N TRP A 52 11.55 10.69 -6.05
CA TRP A 52 10.78 9.51 -6.41
C TRP A 52 10.99 8.35 -5.43
N GLN A 53 12.25 8.06 -5.07
CA GLN A 53 12.57 7.01 -4.11
C GLN A 53 11.99 7.30 -2.73
N LEU A 54 12.03 8.57 -2.29
CA LEU A 54 11.41 9.00 -1.04
C LEU A 54 9.89 8.80 -1.08
N LEU A 55 9.23 9.23 -2.16
CA LEU A 55 7.79 9.08 -2.33
C LEU A 55 7.39 7.59 -2.37
N ASP A 56 8.08 6.77 -3.15
CA ASP A 56 7.84 5.34 -3.24
C ASP A 56 8.02 4.66 -1.88
N ARG A 57 9.07 5.02 -1.13
CA ARG A 57 9.30 4.49 0.23
C ARG A 57 8.19 4.88 1.20
N GLN A 58 7.67 6.10 1.11
CA GLN A 58 6.55 6.56 1.94
C GLN A 58 5.29 5.76 1.64
N VAL A 59 4.93 5.59 0.37
CA VAL A 59 3.73 4.85 -0.03
C VAL A 59 3.85 3.37 0.34
N LEU A 60 5.01 2.77 0.12
CA LEU A 60 5.34 1.41 0.55
C LEU A 60 5.12 1.23 2.06
N GLY A 61 5.56 2.21 2.87
CA GLY A 61 5.35 2.22 4.31
C GLY A 61 3.88 2.31 4.70
N VAL A 62 3.11 3.18 4.04
CA VAL A 62 1.66 3.31 4.27
C VAL A 62 0.95 2.00 3.98
N ILE A 63 1.20 1.37 2.82
CA ILE A 63 0.58 0.10 2.45
C ILE A 63 0.92 -0.97 3.50
N ARG A 64 2.21 -1.12 3.89
CA ARG A 64 2.60 -2.07 4.94
C ARG A 64 1.86 -1.88 6.26
N LEU A 65 1.58 -0.63 6.65
CA LEU A 65 0.84 -0.33 7.89
C LEU A 65 -0.63 -0.71 7.81
N THR A 66 -1.22 -0.81 6.61
CA THR A 66 -2.57 -1.32 6.39
C THR A 66 -2.63 -2.83 6.20
N LEU A 67 -1.51 -3.54 6.38
CA LEU A 67 -1.48 -5.00 6.36
C LEU A 67 -1.49 -5.58 7.77
N THR A 68 -2.04 -6.79 7.90
CA THR A 68 -1.79 -7.63 9.08
C THR A 68 -0.34 -8.13 9.10
N LYS A 69 0.14 -8.61 10.25
CA LYS A 69 1.52 -9.06 10.43
C LYS A 69 1.94 -10.13 9.41
N ASN A 70 1.06 -11.10 9.14
CA ASN A 70 1.37 -12.22 8.25
C ASN A 70 1.53 -11.73 6.80
N VAL A 71 0.54 -10.98 6.29
CA VAL A 71 0.60 -10.44 4.93
C VAL A 71 1.78 -9.48 4.76
N ALA A 72 2.08 -8.66 5.77
CA ALA A 72 3.24 -7.76 5.73
C ALA A 72 4.59 -8.52 5.65
N HIS A 73 4.67 -9.71 6.24
CA HIS A 73 5.84 -10.58 6.16
C HIS A 73 5.96 -11.20 4.76
N ASP A 74 4.85 -11.62 4.16
CA ASP A 74 4.83 -12.22 2.81
C ASP A 74 5.34 -11.24 1.73
N VAL A 75 5.16 -9.94 1.94
CA VAL A 75 5.62 -8.87 1.02
C VAL A 75 6.83 -8.10 1.54
N ALA A 76 7.55 -8.63 2.54
CA ALA A 76 8.66 -7.92 3.18
C ALA A 76 9.79 -7.59 2.19
N GLU A 77 10.07 -8.49 1.25
CA GLU A 77 11.14 -8.35 0.26
C GLU A 77 10.82 -7.33 -0.86
N ALA A 78 9.57 -6.90 -0.98
CA ALA A 78 9.19 -5.91 -1.98
C ALA A 78 9.93 -4.58 -1.74
N LYS A 79 10.65 -4.13 -2.78
CA LYS A 79 11.47 -2.91 -2.74
C LYS A 79 10.69 -1.68 -3.17
N THR A 80 9.68 -1.87 -4.01
CA THR A 80 8.86 -0.77 -4.56
C THR A 80 7.37 -0.96 -4.30
N THR A 81 6.61 0.13 -4.35
CA THR A 81 5.14 0.09 -4.21
C THR A 81 4.51 -0.79 -5.28
N ALA A 82 4.98 -0.66 -6.53
CA ALA A 82 4.45 -1.43 -7.65
C ALA A 82 4.72 -2.93 -7.49
N GLU A 83 5.92 -3.31 -7.07
CA GLU A 83 6.27 -4.70 -6.76
C GLU A 83 5.39 -5.26 -5.63
N MET A 84 5.21 -4.50 -4.55
CA MET A 84 4.33 -4.93 -3.45
C MET A 84 2.89 -5.14 -3.92
N MET A 85 2.35 -4.21 -4.72
CA MET A 85 1.00 -4.34 -5.26
C MET A 85 0.89 -5.53 -6.21
N SER A 86 1.92 -5.82 -7.02
CA SER A 86 1.96 -7.00 -7.88
C SER A 86 1.92 -8.29 -7.06
N ILE A 87 2.76 -8.42 -6.03
CA ILE A 87 2.80 -9.62 -5.19
C ILE A 87 1.43 -9.84 -4.50
N LEU A 88 0.84 -8.78 -3.95
CA LEU A 88 -0.48 -8.86 -3.32
C LEU A 88 -1.57 -9.28 -4.33
N SER A 89 -1.54 -8.72 -5.54
CA SER A 89 -2.44 -9.10 -6.62
C SER A 89 -2.26 -10.58 -7.01
N ASP A 90 -1.03 -11.04 -7.20
CA ASP A 90 -0.74 -12.44 -7.57
C ASP A 90 -1.22 -13.44 -6.50
N MET A 91 -1.12 -13.06 -5.23
CA MET A 91 -1.56 -13.89 -4.11
C MET A 91 -3.08 -13.93 -3.94
N TYR A 92 -3.75 -12.78 -4.05
CA TYR A 92 -5.14 -12.60 -3.57
C TYR A 92 -6.16 -12.20 -4.64
N GLU A 93 -5.70 -11.82 -5.83
CA GLU A 93 -6.54 -11.40 -6.96
C GLU A 93 -6.79 -12.55 -7.96
N LYS A 94 -6.61 -13.80 -7.52
CA LYS A 94 -6.87 -15.01 -8.32
C LYS A 94 -8.30 -15.02 -8.91
N PRO A 95 -8.47 -15.62 -10.10
CA PRO A 95 -9.55 -15.33 -11.05
C PRO A 95 -10.97 -15.56 -10.54
#